data_AF-A0A7U9R1N8-F1
#
_entry.id   AF-A0A7U9R1N8-F1
#
_cell.length_a   1.000
_cell.length_b   1.000
_cell.length_c   1.000
_cell.angle_alpha   90.00
_cell.angle_beta   90.00
_cell.angle_gamma   90.00
#
_symmetry.space_group_name_H-M   'P 1'
#
loop_
_entity.id
_entity.type
_entity.pdbx_description
1 polymer ?
#
loop_
_entity_poly.entity_id
_entity_poly.type
_entity_poly.pdbx_seq_one_letter_code
_entity_poly.pdbx_strand_id
1 'polypeptide(L)'
;MAKDLKDMTRQEVHSYFKFKDYRGEQLKVVMAALDYGIDVSYLRLFDDTGIPAEVMENMFTAMKEDYGVEAAAFLSAVSQPENGCILLEALKSGVPLHELKEIWEEGMLPVELREKILPLMRGREAIPEKIGEKMAFISEAVRELKEDFSRQNSFLEDLRKVMEENPDLFSAQGKDREADTEADDSCYLELEEQFRQARQDAERLLEEREETGRRIRELETENKNLQEELLVQRSYAEGLKEKQAAWESRDAQERQQTGNSPEMENRQAVKRSRRQEGGAKGTQTGKQKGFSASFSFPFIRKKPDLLAKLAGELDAGQIAEIRLGIEDGLTEGQLILLADRAMDAEKIREMRMTMKILNERRQSV
;
A
#
# COMPACT_ATOMS: atom_id res chain seq x y z
N MET A 1 -6.53 -9.20 -46.31
CA MET A 1 -6.81 -9.15 -44.86
C MET A 1 -5.56 -8.59 -44.20
N ALA A 2 -5.68 -7.53 -43.39
CA ALA A 2 -4.53 -6.97 -42.70
C ALA A 2 -4.04 -7.98 -41.65
N LYS A 3 -2.73 -8.23 -41.61
CA LYS A 3 -2.08 -9.07 -40.61
C LYS A 3 -2.12 -8.32 -39.27
N ASP A 4 -2.35 -9.01 -38.14
CA ASP A 4 -2.27 -8.35 -36.83
C ASP A 4 -0.82 -7.89 -36.61
N LEU A 5 -0.62 -6.68 -36.08
CA LEU A 5 0.69 -6.13 -35.72
C LEU A 5 1.53 -7.10 -34.89
N LYS A 6 0.90 -7.93 -34.03
CA LYS A 6 1.60 -8.94 -33.22
C LYS A 6 2.24 -10.07 -34.05
N ASP A 7 1.70 -10.34 -35.23
CA ASP A 7 2.17 -11.39 -36.14
C ASP A 7 3.13 -10.83 -37.21
N MET A 8 3.39 -9.52 -37.18
CA MET A 8 4.23 -8.82 -38.14
C MET A 8 5.70 -8.81 -37.69
N THR A 9 6.61 -8.96 -38.65
CA THR A 9 8.04 -8.76 -38.39
C THR A 9 8.33 -7.28 -38.13
N ARG A 10 9.46 -6.96 -37.48
CA ARG A 10 9.85 -5.57 -37.20
C ARG A 10 9.88 -4.69 -38.46
N GLN A 11 10.32 -5.24 -39.60
CA GLN A 11 10.32 -4.52 -40.89
C GLN A 11 8.90 -4.31 -41.45
N GLU A 12 8.01 -5.28 -41.27
CA GLU A 12 6.60 -5.15 -41.64
C GLU A 12 5.91 -4.07 -40.80
N VAL A 13 6.12 -4.06 -39.48
CA VAL A 13 5.59 -3.03 -38.56
C VAL A 13 6.12 -1.64 -38.94
N HIS A 14 7.41 -1.53 -39.21
CA HIS A 14 8.01 -0.27 -39.63
C HIS A 14 7.43 0.25 -40.95
N SER A 15 7.18 -0.65 -41.90
CA SER A 15 6.54 -0.30 -43.18
C SER A 15 5.09 0.12 -42.98
N TYR A 16 4.34 -0.57 -42.13
CA TYR A 16 2.95 -0.25 -41.80
C TYR A 16 2.79 1.19 -41.29
N PHE A 17 3.58 1.59 -40.30
CA PHE A 17 3.51 2.94 -39.75
C PHE A 17 4.07 4.01 -40.70
N LYS A 18 5.04 3.67 -41.53
CA LYS A 18 5.62 4.61 -42.52
C LYS A 18 4.62 5.03 -43.61
N PHE A 19 3.72 4.14 -44.01
CA PHE A 19 2.74 4.40 -45.08
C PHE A 19 1.38 4.88 -44.56
N LYS A 20 1.25 5.11 -43.26
CA LYS A 20 0.03 5.67 -42.68
C LYS A 20 -0.05 7.18 -42.89
N ASP A 21 -1.26 7.72 -42.84
CA ASP A 21 -1.56 9.13 -43.09
C ASP A 21 -1.20 10.04 -41.90
N TYR A 22 0.04 9.94 -41.40
CA TYR A 22 0.58 10.84 -40.38
C TYR A 22 0.96 12.20 -40.99
N ARG A 23 0.77 13.25 -40.20
CA ARG A 23 1.36 14.57 -40.47
C ARG A 23 2.85 14.55 -40.17
N GLY A 24 3.61 15.47 -40.78
CA GLY A 24 5.08 15.44 -40.76
C GLY A 24 5.71 15.31 -39.37
N GLU A 25 5.18 15.97 -38.34
CA GLU A 25 5.69 15.86 -36.97
C GLU A 25 5.23 14.59 -36.26
N GLN A 26 3.98 14.16 -36.46
CA GLN A 26 3.48 12.88 -35.95
C GLN A 26 4.34 11.72 -36.47
N LEU A 27 4.66 11.73 -37.78
CA LEU A 27 5.50 10.71 -38.39
C LEU A 27 6.89 10.66 -37.76
N LYS A 28 7.50 11.81 -37.42
CA LYS A 28 8.80 11.85 -36.75
C LYS A 28 8.76 11.14 -35.40
N VAL A 29 7.72 11.39 -34.60
CA VAL A 29 7.55 10.75 -33.28
C VAL A 29 7.37 9.24 -33.42
N VAL A 30 6.53 8.80 -34.35
CA VAL A 30 6.28 7.37 -34.58
C VAL A 30 7.54 6.65 -35.10
N MET A 31 8.29 7.27 -36.01
CA MET A 31 9.56 6.70 -36.48
C MET A 31 10.58 6.63 -35.34
N ALA A 32 10.69 7.67 -34.50
CA ALA A 32 11.56 7.65 -33.33
C ALA A 32 11.18 6.53 -32.33
N ALA A 33 9.88 6.27 -32.14
CA ALA A 33 9.41 5.18 -31.29
C ALA A 33 9.76 3.79 -31.85
N LEU A 34 9.68 3.61 -33.17
CA LEU A 34 10.06 2.36 -33.85
C LEU A 34 11.57 2.11 -33.81
N ASP A 35 12.36 3.18 -34.00
CA ASP A 35 13.82 3.13 -33.93
C ASP A 35 14.30 2.83 -32.51
N TYR A 36 13.67 3.44 -31.51
CA TYR A 36 13.92 3.13 -30.09
C TYR A 36 13.59 1.66 -29.76
N GLY A 37 12.66 1.05 -30.48
CA GLY A 37 12.27 -0.35 -30.27
C GLY A 37 11.16 -0.51 -29.23
N ILE A 38 10.22 0.44 -29.17
CA ILE A 38 9.01 0.31 -28.35
C ILE A 38 8.22 -0.96 -28.73
N ASP A 39 7.69 -1.66 -27.73
CA ASP A 39 6.94 -2.90 -27.92
C ASP A 39 5.65 -2.69 -28.74
N VAL A 40 5.27 -3.72 -29.49
CA VAL A 40 4.12 -3.72 -30.40
C VAL A 40 2.80 -3.38 -29.67
N SER A 41 2.68 -3.75 -28.39
CA SER A 41 1.49 -3.45 -27.57
C SER A 41 1.28 -1.95 -27.38
N TYR A 42 2.37 -1.18 -27.27
CA TYR A 42 2.33 0.28 -27.17
C TYR A 42 2.14 0.93 -28.54
N LEU A 43 2.75 0.38 -29.60
CA LEU A 43 2.68 0.94 -30.95
C LEU A 43 1.25 1.05 -31.48
N ARG A 44 0.35 0.16 -31.05
CA ARG A 44 -1.09 0.24 -31.36
C ARG A 44 -1.73 1.56 -30.94
N LEU A 45 -1.22 2.24 -29.91
CA LEU A 45 -1.74 3.55 -29.49
C LEU A 45 -1.45 4.65 -30.52
N PHE A 46 -0.40 4.50 -31.34
CA PHE A 46 -0.15 5.42 -32.44
C PHE A 46 -1.05 5.17 -33.65
N ASP A 47 -1.91 4.14 -33.63
CA ASP A 47 -2.78 3.88 -34.77
C ASP A 47 -3.76 5.03 -35.04
N ASP A 48 -4.11 5.80 -34.01
CA ASP A 48 -4.96 6.97 -34.18
C ASP A 48 -4.15 8.18 -34.70
N THR A 49 -4.32 8.48 -35.98
CA THR A 49 -3.71 9.65 -36.64
C THR A 49 -4.33 10.99 -36.22
N GLY A 50 -5.46 10.96 -35.50
CA GLY A 50 -6.12 12.13 -34.94
C GLY A 50 -5.39 12.77 -33.77
N ILE A 51 -4.48 12.03 -33.11
CA ILE A 51 -3.74 12.51 -31.95
C ILE A 51 -2.66 13.54 -32.38
N PRO A 52 -2.61 14.75 -31.80
CA PRO A 52 -1.57 15.74 -32.12
C PRO A 52 -0.15 15.23 -31.83
N ALA A 53 0.84 15.73 -32.57
CA ALA A 53 2.24 15.30 -32.43
C ALA A 53 2.77 15.51 -30.99
N GLU A 54 2.43 16.63 -30.36
CA GLU A 54 2.84 16.95 -28.99
C GLU A 54 2.27 15.95 -27.97
N VAL A 55 1.03 15.51 -28.17
CA VAL A 55 0.41 14.46 -27.34
C VAL A 55 1.07 13.10 -27.60
N MET A 56 1.41 12.80 -28.86
CA MET A 56 2.19 11.60 -29.21
C MET A 56 3.58 11.61 -28.55
N GLU A 57 4.23 12.76 -28.40
CA GLU A 57 5.52 12.88 -27.70
C GLU A 57 5.38 12.58 -26.21
N ASN A 58 4.29 13.05 -25.58
CA ASN A 58 3.99 12.73 -24.19
C ASN A 58 3.77 11.21 -24.01
N MET A 59 2.98 10.60 -24.90
CA MET A 59 2.78 9.15 -24.92
C MET A 59 4.11 8.42 -25.09
N PHE A 60 4.93 8.82 -26.07
CA PHE A 60 6.23 8.19 -26.34
C PHE A 60 7.16 8.30 -25.12
N THR A 61 7.17 9.44 -24.44
CA THR A 61 7.94 9.63 -23.20
C THR A 61 7.48 8.66 -22.13
N ALA A 62 6.17 8.47 -21.94
CA ALA A 62 5.66 7.50 -20.97
C ALA A 62 6.05 6.05 -21.32
N MET A 63 6.04 5.70 -22.60
CA MET A 63 6.46 4.37 -23.08
C MET A 63 7.96 4.14 -22.85
N LYS A 64 8.78 5.17 -23.07
CA LYS A 64 10.24 5.11 -22.88
C LYS A 64 10.62 4.88 -21.42
N GLU A 65 9.86 5.46 -20.50
CA GLU A 65 10.07 5.38 -19.05
C GLU A 65 9.30 4.21 -18.40
N ASP A 66 8.63 3.38 -19.21
CA ASP A 66 7.92 2.15 -18.81
C ASP A 66 6.83 2.33 -17.74
N TYR A 67 6.04 3.40 -17.86
CA TYR A 67 4.86 3.61 -16.99
C TYR A 67 3.66 2.70 -17.32
N GLY A 68 3.81 1.77 -18.27
CA GLY A 68 2.76 0.85 -18.68
C GLY A 68 1.89 1.37 -19.82
N VAL A 69 1.31 0.43 -20.58
CA VAL A 69 0.42 0.72 -21.73
C VAL A 69 -0.78 1.57 -21.30
N GLU A 70 -1.27 1.37 -20.09
CA GLU A 70 -2.41 2.09 -19.53
C GLU A 70 -2.11 3.58 -19.30
N ALA A 71 -0.88 3.93 -18.90
CA ALA A 71 -0.48 5.32 -18.72
C ALA A 71 -0.33 6.03 -20.07
N ALA A 72 0.27 5.37 -21.05
CA ALA A 72 0.36 5.90 -22.42
C ALA A 72 -1.03 6.06 -23.06
N ALA A 73 -1.94 5.11 -22.83
CA ALA A 73 -3.33 5.21 -23.29
C ALA A 73 -4.08 6.35 -22.59
N PHE A 74 -3.86 6.55 -21.30
CA PHE A 74 -4.44 7.67 -20.56
C PHE A 74 -3.96 9.01 -21.12
N LEU A 75 -2.65 9.16 -21.39
CA LEU A 75 -2.11 10.38 -22.00
C LEU A 75 -2.66 10.61 -23.42
N SER A 76 -2.98 9.55 -24.17
CA SER A 76 -3.62 9.68 -25.49
C SER A 76 -5.03 10.28 -25.42
N ALA A 77 -5.73 10.10 -24.30
CA ALA A 77 -7.05 10.68 -24.07
C ALA A 77 -6.99 12.16 -23.62
N VAL A 78 -5.80 12.65 -23.24
CA VAL A 78 -5.59 14.03 -22.80
C VAL A 78 -5.34 14.89 -24.04
N SER A 79 -6.36 15.64 -24.46
CA SER A 79 -6.34 16.42 -25.69
C SER A 79 -5.38 17.62 -25.66
N GLN A 80 -5.09 18.17 -24.47
CA GLN A 80 -4.16 19.30 -24.30
C GLN A 80 -2.75 18.78 -23.96
N PRO A 81 -1.72 19.11 -24.76
CA PRO A 81 -0.37 18.60 -24.55
C PRO A 81 0.25 19.08 -23.23
N GLU A 82 -0.07 20.30 -22.77
CA GLU A 82 0.41 20.83 -21.50
C GLU A 82 -0.08 20.02 -20.31
N ASN A 83 -1.33 19.56 -20.35
CA ASN A 83 -1.90 18.69 -19.33
C ASN A 83 -1.19 17.33 -19.32
N GLY A 84 -0.90 16.78 -20.50
CA GLY A 84 -0.07 15.58 -20.63
C GLY A 84 1.31 15.73 -19.99
N CYS A 85 1.97 16.89 -20.19
CA CYS A 85 3.25 17.20 -19.56
C CYS A 85 3.15 17.25 -18.02
N ILE A 86 2.12 17.90 -17.47
CA ILE A 86 1.91 17.98 -16.02
C ILE A 86 1.67 16.57 -15.43
N LEU A 87 0.88 15.74 -16.12
CA LEU A 87 0.63 14.36 -15.69
C LEU A 87 1.90 13.50 -15.76
N LEU A 88 2.74 13.69 -16.78
CA LEU A 88 4.05 13.06 -16.87
C LEU A 88 4.98 13.49 -15.74
N GLU A 89 5.04 14.78 -15.42
CA GLU A 89 5.80 15.28 -14.26
C GLU A 89 5.33 14.57 -12.97
N ALA A 90 4.02 14.41 -12.80
CA ALA A 90 3.46 13.72 -11.64
C ALA A 90 3.82 12.23 -11.58
N LEU A 91 3.75 11.52 -12.72
CA LEU A 91 4.19 10.13 -12.85
C LEU A 91 5.69 9.99 -12.51
N LYS A 92 6.52 10.93 -12.99
CA LYS A 92 7.96 11.02 -12.68
C LYS A 92 8.23 11.21 -11.19
N SER A 93 7.40 11.98 -10.51
CA SER A 93 7.46 12.15 -9.06
C SER A 93 6.88 10.97 -8.27
N GLY A 94 6.44 9.89 -8.92
CA GLY A 94 5.93 8.69 -8.26
C GLY A 94 4.47 8.77 -7.82
N VAL A 95 3.66 9.65 -8.42
CA VAL A 95 2.20 9.62 -8.26
C VAL A 95 1.64 8.47 -9.11
N PRO A 96 0.89 7.50 -8.54
CA PRO A 96 0.38 6.38 -9.31
C PRO A 96 -0.74 6.82 -10.25
N LEU A 97 -0.89 6.08 -11.35
CA LEU A 97 -1.83 6.41 -12.42
C LEU A 97 -3.29 6.52 -11.94
N HIS A 98 -3.73 5.71 -10.98
CA HIS A 98 -5.12 5.75 -10.49
C HIS A 98 -5.45 7.08 -9.79
N GLU A 99 -4.54 7.63 -8.98
CA GLU A 99 -4.73 8.94 -8.35
C GLU A 99 -4.81 10.07 -9.39
N LEU A 100 -4.00 9.98 -10.46
CA LEU A 100 -4.04 10.95 -11.55
C LEU A 100 -5.36 10.90 -12.32
N LYS A 101 -5.90 9.69 -12.53
CA LYS A 101 -7.21 9.49 -13.18
C LYS A 101 -8.37 10.04 -12.35
N GLU A 102 -8.29 9.95 -11.02
CA GLU A 102 -9.32 10.51 -10.12
C GLU A 102 -9.32 12.04 -10.13
N ILE A 103 -8.17 12.66 -10.35
CA ILE A 103 -8.02 14.12 -10.39
C ILE A 103 -8.37 14.69 -11.76
N TRP A 104 -8.06 13.97 -12.83
CA TRP A 104 -8.25 14.44 -14.19
C TRP A 104 -9.72 14.50 -14.58
N GLU A 105 -10.14 15.67 -15.07
CA GLU A 105 -11.47 15.92 -15.61
C GLU A 105 -11.29 16.47 -17.03
N GLU A 106 -12.08 15.98 -17.98
CA GLU A 106 -11.99 16.41 -19.37
C GLU A 106 -12.24 17.92 -19.50
N GLY A 107 -11.34 18.63 -20.17
CA GLY A 107 -11.41 20.08 -20.34
C GLY A 107 -10.83 20.91 -19.20
N MET A 108 -10.23 20.29 -18.18
CA MET A 108 -9.53 20.99 -17.11
C MET A 108 -8.39 21.86 -17.66
N LEU A 109 -8.26 23.09 -17.15
CA LEU A 109 -7.18 23.98 -17.55
C LEU A 109 -5.85 23.53 -16.93
N PRO A 110 -4.70 23.75 -17.62
CA PRO A 110 -3.39 23.36 -17.09
C PRO A 110 -3.06 23.93 -15.71
N VAL A 111 -3.51 25.16 -15.43
CA VAL A 111 -3.30 25.80 -14.13
C VAL A 111 -4.07 25.07 -13.03
N GLU A 112 -5.33 24.72 -13.28
CA GLU A 112 -6.19 24.01 -12.33
C GLU A 112 -5.65 22.60 -12.06
N LEU A 113 -5.24 21.89 -13.11
CA LEU A 113 -4.61 20.58 -12.99
C LEU A 113 -3.31 20.65 -12.17
N ARG A 114 -2.48 21.66 -12.45
CA ARG A 114 -1.23 21.88 -11.72
C ARG A 114 -1.50 22.13 -10.23
N GLU A 115 -2.50 22.94 -9.88
CA GLU A 115 -2.87 23.21 -8.49
C GLU A 115 -3.33 21.94 -7.75
N LYS A 116 -4.07 21.04 -8.40
CA LYS A 116 -4.52 19.77 -7.80
C LYS A 116 -3.38 18.74 -7.67
N ILE A 117 -2.45 18.70 -8.63
CA ILE A 117 -1.36 17.72 -8.67
C ILE A 117 -0.17 18.12 -7.78
N LEU A 118 0.14 19.41 -7.67
CA LEU A 118 1.30 19.91 -6.93
C LEU A 118 1.37 19.40 -5.47
N PRO A 119 0.28 19.32 -4.69
CA PRO A 119 0.30 18.76 -3.34
C PRO A 119 0.66 17.28 -3.31
N LEU A 120 0.24 16.49 -4.31
CA LEU A 120 0.58 15.08 -4.41
C LEU A 120 2.08 14.86 -4.68
N MET A 121 2.68 15.75 -5.47
CA MET A 121 4.12 15.72 -5.76
C MET A 121 4.95 16.15 -4.53
N ARG A 122 4.51 17.17 -3.79
CA ARG A 122 5.29 17.83 -2.71
C ARG A 122 5.67 16.92 -1.53
N GLY A 123 4.98 15.79 -1.33
CA GLY A 123 5.33 14.76 -0.34
C GLY A 123 6.00 13.51 -0.91
N ARG A 124 6.09 13.42 -2.24
CA ARG A 124 6.69 12.28 -2.98
C ARG A 124 8.02 12.65 -3.62
N GLU A 125 8.28 13.95 -3.78
CA GLU A 125 9.59 14.52 -4.16
C GLU A 125 10.66 14.32 -3.07
N ALA A 126 10.27 13.86 -1.88
CA ALA A 126 11.17 13.49 -0.80
C ALA A 126 10.73 12.18 -0.14
N ILE A 127 11.11 11.05 -0.74
CA ILE A 127 11.42 9.75 -0.08
C ILE A 127 11.95 8.83 -1.20
N PRO A 128 13.03 8.03 -1.01
CA PRO A 128 13.82 7.80 0.21
C PRO A 128 15.31 7.37 0.05
N GLU A 129 16.16 7.72 1.03
CA GLU A 129 17.43 7.00 1.28
C GLU A 129 17.23 5.48 1.28
N LYS A 130 16.10 4.97 1.81
CA LYS A 130 15.74 3.54 1.81
C LYS A 130 15.41 2.89 0.46
N ILE A 131 14.99 3.63 -0.59
CA ILE A 131 14.81 3.07 -1.95
C ILE A 131 16.07 3.32 -2.75
N GLY A 132 16.81 4.42 -2.52
CA GLY A 132 18.16 4.59 -3.05
C GLY A 132 19.09 3.45 -2.61
N GLU A 133 19.06 3.08 -1.33
CA GLU A 133 19.77 1.92 -0.78
C GLU A 133 19.29 0.59 -1.39
N LYS A 134 17.97 0.40 -1.54
CA LYS A 134 17.43 -0.80 -2.22
C LYS A 134 17.78 -0.83 -3.70
N MET A 135 17.83 0.32 -4.37
CA MET A 135 18.15 0.44 -5.80
C MET A 135 19.65 0.24 -6.02
N ALA A 136 20.50 0.70 -5.09
CA ALA A 136 21.93 0.38 -5.07
C ALA A 136 22.14 -1.12 -4.84
N PHE A 137 21.44 -1.73 -3.87
CA PHE A 137 21.47 -3.17 -3.63
C PHE A 137 21.01 -3.98 -4.85
N ILE A 138 19.90 -3.60 -5.49
CA ILE A 138 19.41 -4.24 -6.71
C ILE A 138 20.43 -4.06 -7.85
N SER A 139 21.02 -2.87 -8.01
CA SER A 139 22.01 -2.60 -9.05
C SER A 139 23.29 -3.41 -8.85
N GLU A 140 23.72 -3.57 -7.59
CA GLU A 140 24.86 -4.40 -7.22
C GLU A 140 24.58 -5.89 -7.44
N ALA A 141 23.42 -6.40 -7.01
CA ALA A 141 23.00 -7.77 -7.27
C ALA A 141 22.88 -8.08 -8.77
N VAL A 142 22.39 -7.13 -9.57
CA VAL A 142 22.32 -7.28 -11.04
C VAL A 142 23.71 -7.26 -11.67
N ARG A 143 24.65 -6.45 -11.14
CA ARG A 143 26.05 -6.44 -11.60
C ARG A 143 26.74 -7.76 -11.29
N GLU A 144 26.60 -8.27 -10.07
CA GLU A 144 27.16 -9.56 -9.63
C GLU A 144 26.60 -10.71 -10.48
N LEU A 145 25.28 -10.74 -10.68
CA LEU A 145 24.63 -11.73 -11.54
C LEU A 145 25.14 -11.66 -12.99
N LYS A 146 25.40 -10.45 -13.51
CA LYS A 146 25.97 -10.27 -14.87
C LYS A 146 27.41 -10.76 -14.96
N GLU A 147 28.21 -10.55 -13.92
CA GLU A 147 29.57 -11.10 -13.83
C GLU A 147 29.54 -12.63 -13.75
N ASP A 148 28.60 -13.21 -12.99
CA ASP A 148 28.41 -14.66 -12.91
C ASP A 148 27.99 -15.27 -14.23
N PHE A 149 27.01 -14.68 -14.93
CA PHE A 149 26.64 -15.11 -16.28
C PHE A 149 27.82 -15.00 -17.26
N SER A 150 28.67 -13.98 -17.11
CA SER A 150 29.86 -13.82 -17.95
C SER A 150 30.91 -14.90 -17.66
N ARG A 151 31.13 -15.25 -16.38
CA ARG A 151 32.00 -16.37 -15.97
C ARG A 151 31.46 -17.72 -16.43
N GLN A 152 30.15 -17.93 -16.34
CA GLN A 152 29.51 -19.14 -16.85
C GLN A 152 29.65 -19.24 -18.38
N ASN A 153 29.46 -18.14 -19.10
CA ASN A 153 29.67 -18.12 -20.54
C ASN A 153 31.14 -18.37 -20.92
N SER A 154 32.11 -17.80 -20.19
CA SER A 154 33.53 -18.10 -20.45
C SER A 154 33.86 -19.56 -20.16
N PHE A 155 33.33 -20.13 -19.08
CA PHE A 155 33.48 -21.55 -18.77
C PHE A 155 32.87 -22.45 -19.85
N LEU A 156 31.69 -22.10 -20.36
CA LEU A 156 31.06 -22.84 -21.46
C LEU A 156 31.87 -22.75 -22.76
N GLU A 157 32.45 -21.58 -23.06
CA GLU A 157 33.35 -21.42 -24.22
C GLU A 157 34.66 -22.21 -24.03
N ASP A 158 35.25 -22.19 -22.83
CA ASP A 158 36.43 -22.99 -22.50
C ASP A 158 36.13 -24.50 -22.59
N LEU A 159 34.96 -24.92 -22.08
CA LEU A 159 34.50 -26.32 -22.17
C LEU A 159 34.27 -26.73 -23.63
N ARG A 160 33.59 -25.89 -24.41
CA ARG A 160 33.39 -26.10 -25.85
C ARG A 160 34.73 -26.22 -26.57
N LYS A 161 35.68 -25.35 -26.27
CA LYS A 161 37.03 -25.38 -26.82
C LYS A 161 37.76 -26.66 -26.44
N VAL A 162 37.69 -27.10 -25.18
CA VAL A 162 38.30 -28.37 -24.73
C VAL A 162 37.67 -29.57 -25.44
N MET A 163 36.36 -29.56 -25.68
CA MET A 163 35.66 -30.59 -26.45
C MET A 163 36.05 -30.59 -27.95
N GLU A 164 36.29 -29.42 -28.53
CA GLU A 164 36.77 -29.29 -29.92
C GLU A 164 38.25 -29.68 -30.06
N GLU A 165 39.09 -29.39 -29.06
CA GLU A 165 40.53 -29.69 -29.06
C GLU A 165 40.85 -31.14 -28.67
N ASN A 166 39.98 -31.82 -27.90
CA ASN A 166 40.17 -33.20 -27.45
C ASN A 166 38.95 -34.08 -27.78
N PRO A 167 38.61 -34.30 -29.06
CA PRO A 167 37.49 -35.14 -29.46
C PRO A 167 37.66 -36.60 -28.99
N ASP A 168 38.91 -37.04 -28.81
CA ASP A 168 39.26 -38.40 -28.39
C ASP A 168 38.94 -38.69 -26.91
N LEU A 169 38.85 -37.65 -26.06
CA LEU A 169 38.54 -37.75 -24.62
C LEU A 169 37.07 -38.10 -24.37
N PHE A 170 36.19 -37.80 -25.33
CA PHE A 170 34.75 -38.02 -25.26
C PHE A 170 34.26 -39.12 -26.22
N SER A 171 35.13 -39.63 -27.10
CA SER A 171 34.87 -40.86 -27.85
C SER A 171 35.27 -42.06 -26.99
N ALA A 172 34.27 -42.80 -26.52
CA ALA A 172 34.37 -43.96 -25.65
C ALA A 172 35.59 -44.87 -25.91
N GLN A 173 36.61 -44.80 -25.05
CA GLN A 173 37.52 -45.92 -24.85
C GLN A 173 36.97 -46.77 -23.70
N GLY A 174 36.18 -47.77 -24.09
CA GLY A 174 36.01 -48.95 -23.28
C GLY A 174 37.37 -49.62 -23.09
N LYS A 175 37.66 -49.93 -21.82
CA LYS A 175 38.71 -50.79 -21.25
C LYS A 175 39.85 -50.07 -20.55
N ASP A 176 40.01 -50.55 -19.33
CA ASP A 176 41.16 -50.48 -18.44
C ASP A 176 41.28 -49.21 -17.60
N ARG A 177 40.58 -49.22 -16.46
CA ARG A 177 41.21 -49.09 -15.13
C ARG A 177 40.17 -49.27 -14.01
N GLU A 178 40.07 -50.51 -13.54
CA GLU A 178 39.80 -50.81 -12.14
C GLU A 178 40.93 -50.19 -11.30
N ALA A 179 40.68 -49.04 -10.69
CA ALA A 179 41.30 -48.52 -9.46
C ALA A 179 41.15 -46.99 -9.48
N ASP A 180 40.01 -46.48 -9.00
CA ASP A 180 39.84 -45.10 -8.46
C ASP A 180 38.41 -44.82 -7.93
N THR A 181 37.53 -45.83 -7.81
CA THR A 181 36.10 -45.63 -7.51
C THR A 181 35.74 -45.30 -6.05
N GLU A 182 36.67 -45.27 -5.10
CA GLU A 182 36.31 -45.01 -3.69
C GLU A 182 36.30 -43.52 -3.30
N ALA A 183 36.96 -42.64 -4.06
CA ALA A 183 37.01 -41.21 -3.74
C ALA A 183 35.86 -40.39 -4.37
N ASP A 184 35.35 -40.81 -5.53
CA ASP A 184 34.26 -40.12 -6.25
C ASP A 184 32.88 -40.40 -5.62
N ASP A 185 32.66 -41.58 -5.04
CA ASP A 185 31.38 -41.95 -4.41
C ASP A 185 31.08 -41.07 -3.18
N SER A 186 32.10 -40.64 -2.44
CA SER A 186 31.92 -39.75 -1.28
C SER A 186 31.48 -38.34 -1.69
N CYS A 187 31.99 -37.81 -2.81
CA CYS A 187 31.66 -36.47 -3.28
C CYS A 187 30.23 -36.41 -3.86
N TYR A 188 29.80 -37.47 -4.55
CA TYR A 188 28.44 -37.59 -5.05
C TYR A 188 27.40 -37.73 -3.93
N LEU A 189 27.69 -38.53 -2.90
CA LEU A 189 26.79 -38.70 -1.75
C LEU A 189 26.59 -37.39 -0.97
N GLU A 190 27.65 -36.60 -0.79
CA GLU A 190 27.57 -35.33 -0.08
C GLU A 190 26.77 -34.28 -0.87
N LEU A 191 26.93 -34.26 -2.20
CA LEU A 191 26.15 -33.39 -3.08
C LEU A 191 24.66 -33.79 -3.12
N GLU A 192 24.36 -35.08 -3.14
CA GLU A 192 22.98 -35.60 -3.13
C GLU A 192 22.28 -35.31 -1.79
N GLU A 193 23.00 -35.37 -0.67
CA GLU A 193 22.50 -34.96 0.64
C GLU A 193 22.18 -33.46 0.67
N GLN A 194 23.03 -32.60 0.08
CA GLN A 194 22.74 -31.16 -0.02
C GLN A 194 21.50 -30.85 -0.86
N PHE A 195 21.30 -31.53 -2.00
CA PHE A 195 20.08 -31.36 -2.79
C PHE A 195 18.83 -31.85 -2.05
N ARG A 196 18.97 -32.91 -1.25
CA ARG A 196 17.89 -33.41 -0.39
C ARG A 196 17.52 -32.38 0.68
N GLN A 197 18.52 -31.81 1.35
CA GLN A 197 18.36 -30.76 2.36
C GLN A 197 17.69 -29.51 1.76
N ALA A 198 18.20 -29.04 0.61
CA ALA A 198 17.67 -27.86 -0.08
C ALA A 198 16.22 -28.05 -0.52
N ARG A 199 15.82 -29.27 -0.90
CA ARG A 199 14.43 -29.60 -1.22
C ARG A 199 13.53 -29.54 0.01
N GLN A 200 13.97 -30.07 1.14
CA GLN A 200 13.20 -30.02 2.39
C GLN A 200 13.04 -28.59 2.90
N ASP A 201 14.08 -27.76 2.78
CA ASP A 201 13.99 -26.35 3.18
C ASP A 201 13.09 -25.55 2.23
N ALA A 202 13.12 -25.82 0.92
CA ALA A 202 12.19 -25.23 -0.03
C ALA A 202 10.74 -25.62 0.26
N GLU A 203 10.48 -26.87 0.63
CA GLU A 203 9.15 -27.35 1.01
C GLU A 203 8.65 -26.68 2.29
N ARG A 204 9.51 -26.55 3.31
CA ARG A 204 9.20 -25.81 4.55
C ARG A 204 8.86 -24.34 4.28
N LEU A 205 9.64 -23.67 3.43
CA LEU A 205 9.38 -22.27 3.05
C LEU A 205 8.06 -22.12 2.28
N LEU A 206 7.68 -23.12 1.47
CA LEU A 206 6.38 -23.13 0.81
C LEU A 206 5.24 -23.28 1.82
N GLU A 207 5.36 -24.16 2.81
CA GLU A 207 4.38 -24.31 3.89
C GLU A 207 4.22 -23.01 4.70
N GLU A 208 5.33 -22.36 5.08
CA GLU A 208 5.31 -21.06 5.76
C GLU A 208 4.65 -19.97 4.89
N ARG A 209 4.93 -19.97 3.58
CA ARG A 209 4.27 -19.06 2.63
C ARG A 209 2.77 -19.32 2.55
N GLU A 210 2.35 -20.58 2.59
CA GLU A 210 0.92 -20.92 2.58
C GLU A 210 0.23 -20.52 3.88
N GLU A 211 0.88 -20.71 5.02
CA GLU A 211 0.38 -20.28 6.34
C GLU A 211 0.25 -18.76 6.42
N THR A 212 1.27 -18.03 6.01
CA THR A 212 1.22 -16.56 5.93
C THR A 212 0.14 -16.09 4.95
N GLY A 213 -0.03 -16.77 3.81
CA GLY A 213 -1.12 -16.51 2.86
C GLY A 213 -2.51 -16.83 3.42
N ARG A 214 -2.66 -17.86 4.27
CA ARG A 214 -3.90 -18.11 5.03
C ARG A 214 -4.18 -16.96 6.01
N ARG A 215 -3.16 -16.55 6.77
CA ARG A 215 -3.29 -15.47 7.76
C ARG A 215 -3.66 -14.12 7.13
N ILE A 216 -3.09 -13.80 5.97
CA ILE A 216 -3.46 -12.60 5.21
C ILE A 216 -4.94 -12.62 4.84
N ARG A 217 -5.45 -13.74 4.31
CA ARG A 217 -6.86 -13.87 3.95
C ARG A 217 -7.80 -13.71 5.16
N GLU A 218 -7.44 -14.26 6.31
CA GLU A 218 -8.19 -14.04 7.55
C GLU A 218 -8.23 -12.56 7.92
N LEU A 219 -7.08 -11.89 7.92
CA LEU A 219 -6.99 -10.45 8.21
C LEU A 219 -7.79 -9.61 7.20
N GLU A 220 -7.78 -9.96 5.91
CA GLU A 220 -8.62 -9.30 4.90
C GLU A 220 -10.11 -9.45 5.20
N THR A 221 -10.56 -10.64 5.64
CA THR A 221 -11.95 -10.85 6.04
C THR A 221 -12.33 -10.07 7.30
N GLU A 222 -11.45 -10.03 8.30
CA GLU A 222 -11.65 -9.22 9.51
C GLU A 222 -11.71 -7.72 9.17
N ASN A 223 -10.84 -7.25 8.27
CA ASN A 223 -10.82 -5.86 7.84
C ASN A 223 -12.10 -5.45 7.11
N LYS A 224 -12.62 -6.33 6.23
CA LYS A 224 -13.94 -6.13 5.58
C LYS A 224 -15.06 -6.05 6.62
N ASN A 225 -15.07 -6.96 7.59
CA ASN A 225 -16.09 -6.98 8.64
C ASN A 225 -16.04 -5.70 9.52
N LEU A 226 -14.84 -5.21 9.85
CA LEU A 226 -14.66 -3.94 10.57
C LEU A 226 -15.11 -2.73 9.76
N GLN A 227 -14.87 -2.73 8.44
CA GLN A 227 -15.37 -1.68 7.55
C GLN A 227 -16.90 -1.65 7.50
N GLU A 228 -17.55 -2.82 7.45
CA GLU A 228 -19.00 -2.94 7.53
C GLU A 228 -19.54 -2.43 8.88
N GLU A 229 -18.90 -2.78 9.99
CA GLU A 229 -19.28 -2.29 11.32
C GLU A 229 -19.13 -0.77 11.45
N LEU A 230 -18.03 -0.21 10.95
CA LEU A 230 -17.82 1.24 10.90
C LEU A 230 -18.88 1.95 10.05
N LEU A 231 -19.30 1.35 8.94
CA LEU A 231 -20.37 1.89 8.09
C LEU A 231 -21.70 1.92 8.84
N VAL A 232 -22.05 0.85 9.55
CA VAL A 232 -23.25 0.79 10.39
C VAL A 232 -23.20 1.85 11.49
N GLN A 233 -22.08 2.02 12.19
CA GLN A 233 -21.93 3.06 13.21
C GLN A 233 -22.07 4.48 12.63
N ARG A 234 -21.51 4.74 11.44
CA ARG A 234 -21.67 6.03 10.76
C ARG A 234 -23.13 6.31 10.41
N SER A 235 -23.84 5.33 9.84
CA SER A 235 -25.27 5.50 9.53
C SER A 235 -26.12 5.77 10.78
N TYR A 236 -25.78 5.15 11.92
CA TYR A 236 -26.46 5.38 13.18
C TYR A 236 -26.19 6.79 13.71
N ALA A 237 -24.94 7.27 13.62
CA ALA A 237 -24.55 8.62 13.99
C ALA A 237 -25.20 9.68 13.10
N GLU A 238 -25.32 9.42 11.79
CA GLU A 238 -26.03 10.28 10.84
C GLU A 238 -27.52 10.34 11.15
N GLY A 239 -28.17 9.20 11.42
CA GLY A 239 -29.58 9.17 11.83
C GLY A 239 -29.85 9.89 13.15
N LEU A 240 -28.87 9.92 14.08
CA LEU A 240 -28.96 10.75 15.29
C LEU A 240 -28.83 12.25 14.99
N LYS A 241 -27.89 12.64 14.12
CA LYS A 241 -27.73 14.03 13.67
C LYS A 241 -28.97 14.52 12.91
N GLU A 242 -29.56 13.70 12.06
CA GLU A 242 -30.79 14.03 11.33
C GLU A 242 -31.97 14.25 12.28
N LYS A 243 -32.15 13.37 13.27
CA LYS A 243 -33.17 13.56 14.32
C LYS A 243 -32.96 14.84 15.12
N GLN A 244 -31.71 15.18 15.42
CA GLN A 244 -31.37 16.43 16.11
C GLN A 244 -31.69 17.66 15.24
N ALA A 245 -31.28 17.65 13.97
CA ALA A 245 -31.58 18.72 13.02
C ALA A 245 -33.09 18.90 12.78
N ALA A 246 -33.85 17.81 12.75
CA ALA A 246 -35.31 17.83 12.65
C ALA A 246 -35.96 18.44 13.91
N TRP A 247 -35.44 18.14 15.09
CA TRP A 247 -35.87 18.77 16.35
C TRP A 247 -35.56 20.27 16.38
N GLU A 248 -34.35 20.66 15.99
CA GLU A 248 -33.92 22.06 15.95
C GLU A 248 -34.73 22.87 14.91
N SER A 249 -35.03 22.28 13.75
CA SER A 249 -35.89 22.90 12.73
C SER A 249 -37.33 23.08 13.21
N ARG A 250 -37.88 22.10 13.95
CA ARG A 250 -39.21 22.21 14.57
C ARG A 250 -39.24 23.31 15.64
N ASP A 251 -38.24 23.37 16.51
CA ASP A 251 -38.14 24.41 17.55
C ASP A 251 -37.98 25.81 16.92
N ALA A 252 -37.19 25.93 15.85
CA ALA A 252 -37.05 27.18 15.10
C ALA A 252 -38.36 27.63 14.44
N GLN A 253 -39.13 26.69 13.87
CA GLN A 253 -40.46 26.97 13.31
C GLN A 253 -41.47 27.41 14.38
N GLU A 254 -41.44 26.79 15.56
CA GLU A 254 -42.32 27.13 16.69
C GLU A 254 -41.97 28.51 17.29
N ARG A 255 -40.69 28.88 17.32
CA ARG A 255 -40.21 30.23 17.67
C ARG A 255 -40.62 31.29 16.65
N GLN A 256 -40.67 30.96 15.36
CA GLN A 256 -41.16 31.87 14.32
C GLN A 256 -42.70 32.04 14.36
N GLN A 257 -43.45 31.02 14.76
CA GLN A 257 -44.90 31.13 14.94
C GLN A 257 -45.28 31.95 16.18
N THR A 258 -44.49 31.88 17.25
CA THR A 258 -44.70 32.68 18.48
C THR A 258 -44.31 34.16 18.33
N GLY A 259 -43.48 34.51 17.33
CA GLY A 259 -43.13 35.90 16.99
C GLY A 259 -44.16 36.65 16.14
N ASN A 260 -45.16 35.96 15.57
CA ASN A 260 -46.13 36.54 14.62
C ASN A 260 -47.57 36.63 15.17
N SER A 261 -47.79 36.46 16.47
CA SER A 261 -49.11 36.64 17.10
C SER A 261 -49.18 37.94 17.90
N PRO A 262 -50.05 38.92 17.57
CA PRO A 262 -50.18 40.19 18.27
C PRO A 262 -51.07 40.07 19.52
N GLU A 263 -50.92 39.00 20.29
CA GLU A 263 -51.63 38.82 21.54
C GLU A 263 -50.73 38.05 22.49
N MET A 264 -49.94 38.74 23.33
CA MET A 264 -49.53 38.29 24.67
C MET A 264 -48.64 39.33 25.40
N GLU A 265 -48.94 40.63 25.27
CA GLU A 265 -48.33 41.65 26.14
C GLU A 265 -49.07 41.80 27.49
N ASN A 266 -50.06 40.95 27.79
CA ASN A 266 -50.93 41.14 28.97
C ASN A 266 -50.96 39.98 29.98
N ARG A 267 -49.94 39.11 30.01
CA ARG A 267 -49.84 38.03 31.03
C ARG A 267 -48.61 38.06 31.93
N GLN A 268 -47.64 38.94 31.69
CA GLN A 268 -46.46 39.07 32.55
C GLN A 268 -46.66 40.04 33.74
N ALA A 269 -47.75 40.81 33.78
CA ALA A 269 -48.04 41.70 34.90
C ALA A 269 -48.72 41.02 36.11
N VAL A 270 -49.29 39.81 35.95
CA VAL A 270 -50.15 39.19 37.00
C VAL A 270 -49.41 38.15 37.86
N LYS A 271 -48.16 37.77 37.53
CA LYS A 271 -47.40 36.76 38.31
C LYS A 271 -46.32 37.31 39.25
N ARG A 272 -46.24 38.64 39.45
CA ARG A 272 -45.35 39.26 40.45
C ARG A 272 -46.01 39.53 41.82
N SER A 273 -47.28 39.17 42.02
CA SER A 273 -48.02 39.44 43.27
C SER A 273 -48.30 38.20 44.17
N ARG A 274 -47.79 37.01 43.85
CA ARG A 274 -47.96 35.82 44.71
C ARG A 274 -46.64 35.08 44.91
N ARG A 275 -45.70 35.73 45.57
CA ARG A 275 -44.58 35.09 46.27
C ARG A 275 -44.56 35.59 47.71
N GLN A 276 -45.58 35.21 48.46
CA GLN A 276 -45.50 35.19 49.91
C GLN A 276 -46.50 34.15 50.40
N GLU A 277 -46.04 33.33 51.34
CA GLU A 277 -46.80 32.44 52.23
C GLU A 277 -46.98 30.96 51.82
N GLY A 278 -46.53 30.09 52.74
CA GLY A 278 -46.89 28.67 52.90
C GLY A 278 -46.17 27.71 51.95
N GLY A 279 -45.38 26.73 52.37
CA GLY A 279 -45.51 25.89 53.55
C GLY A 279 -46.15 24.54 53.15
N ALA A 280 -45.47 23.45 53.49
CA ALA A 280 -45.95 22.07 53.58
C ALA A 280 -46.00 21.16 52.33
N LYS A 281 -45.11 20.16 52.40
CA LYS A 281 -45.23 18.75 52.00
C LYS A 281 -46.61 18.24 51.55
N GLY A 282 -46.57 17.42 50.48
CA GLY A 282 -47.41 16.24 50.34
C GLY A 282 -48.07 16.12 48.97
N THR A 283 -47.50 15.33 48.06
CA THR A 283 -48.26 14.84 46.90
C THR A 283 -47.84 13.40 46.59
N GLN A 284 -48.79 12.51 46.82
CA GLN A 284 -48.79 11.14 46.33
C GLN A 284 -49.23 11.10 44.85
N THR A 285 -48.62 10.14 44.15
CA THR A 285 -49.16 9.25 43.10
C THR A 285 -49.58 9.83 41.73
N GLY A 286 -48.88 9.37 40.69
CA GLY A 286 -49.28 9.51 39.29
C GLY A 286 -48.26 8.91 38.30
N LYS A 287 -48.22 7.58 38.24
CA LYS A 287 -47.42 6.69 37.36
C LYS A 287 -46.98 7.24 35.98
N GLN A 288 -45.68 7.12 35.67
CA GLN A 288 -45.21 6.57 34.39
C GLN A 288 -44.03 5.61 34.64
N LYS A 289 -44.13 4.44 34.01
CA LYS A 289 -43.38 3.22 34.26
C LYS A 289 -42.13 3.23 33.36
N GLY A 290 -40.99 3.62 33.89
CA GLY A 290 -39.69 3.41 33.25
C GLY A 290 -39.26 1.96 33.44
N PHE A 291 -39.19 1.19 32.36
CA PHE A 291 -38.50 -0.09 32.35
C PHE A 291 -37.00 0.17 32.34
N SER A 292 -36.36 0.22 33.51
CA SER A 292 -34.93 -0.04 33.63
C SER A 292 -34.75 -1.56 33.72
N ALA A 293 -34.56 -2.21 32.57
CA ALA A 293 -34.06 -3.57 32.55
C ALA A 293 -32.54 -3.53 32.72
N SER A 294 -32.11 -3.93 33.91
CA SER A 294 -30.74 -4.28 34.23
C SER A 294 -30.25 -5.37 33.27
N PHE A 295 -29.33 -5.04 32.37
CA PHE A 295 -28.46 -6.04 31.74
C PHE A 295 -27.17 -6.12 32.53
N SER A 296 -27.06 -7.17 33.35
CA SER A 296 -25.80 -7.64 33.90
C SER A 296 -25.07 -8.42 32.81
N PHE A 297 -23.99 -7.85 32.27
CA PHE A 297 -23.06 -8.60 31.43
C PHE A 297 -22.15 -9.48 32.30
N PRO A 298 -22.09 -10.81 32.08
CA PRO A 298 -21.25 -11.71 32.86
C PRO A 298 -19.82 -11.74 32.31
N PHE A 299 -19.17 -10.60 32.11
CA PHE A 299 -17.72 -10.53 31.84
C PHE A 299 -17.13 -9.25 32.43
N ILE A 300 -17.32 -9.05 33.74
CA ILE A 300 -16.38 -8.24 34.51
C ILE A 300 -15.28 -9.20 34.98
N ARG A 301 -14.30 -9.45 34.10
CA ARG A 301 -12.94 -9.71 34.58
C ARG A 301 -12.24 -8.36 34.60
N LYS A 302 -11.81 -8.00 35.80
CA LYS A 302 -11.13 -6.77 36.16
C LYS A 302 -9.99 -6.47 35.17
N LYS A 303 -9.93 -5.22 34.72
CA LYS A 303 -8.78 -4.60 34.05
C LYS A 303 -7.45 -4.98 34.74
N PRO A 304 -6.37 -5.18 33.96
CA PRO A 304 -5.14 -4.45 34.14
C PRO A 304 -5.24 -3.19 33.27
N ASP A 305 -5.20 -2.03 33.90
CA ASP A 305 -5.40 -0.73 33.25
C ASP A 305 -4.11 -0.30 32.52
N LEU A 306 -3.63 -1.09 31.53
CA LEU A 306 -2.42 -0.80 30.76
C LEU A 306 -2.54 0.58 30.11
N LEU A 307 -3.68 0.84 29.46
CA LEU A 307 -3.97 2.12 28.82
C LEU A 307 -4.16 3.25 29.82
N ALA A 308 -4.73 3.02 31.01
CA ALA A 308 -4.87 4.10 32.00
C ALA A 308 -3.57 4.43 32.73
N LYS A 309 -2.65 3.47 32.87
CA LYS A 309 -1.29 3.72 33.39
C LYS A 309 -0.39 4.36 32.33
N LEU A 310 -0.51 3.95 31.06
CA LEU A 310 0.20 4.55 29.93
C LEU A 310 -0.37 5.91 29.51
N ALA A 311 -1.60 6.24 29.90
CA ALA A 311 -2.22 7.55 29.68
C ALA A 311 -1.81 8.61 30.72
N GLY A 312 -0.94 8.28 31.68
CA GLY A 312 -0.22 9.29 32.47
C GLY A 312 0.88 9.97 31.64
N GLU A 313 1.37 11.13 32.08
CA GLU A 313 2.51 11.87 31.46
C GLU A 313 3.77 11.00 31.38
N LEU A 314 3.85 10.15 30.36
CA LEU A 314 5.06 9.50 29.91
C LEU A 314 5.66 10.38 28.81
N ASP A 315 6.94 10.68 28.92
CA ASP A 315 7.69 11.41 27.91
C ASP A 315 7.75 10.61 26.60
N ALA A 316 7.91 11.31 25.48
CA ALA A 316 7.97 10.71 24.15
C ALA A 316 9.03 9.59 24.06
N GLY A 317 10.16 9.73 24.78
CA GLY A 317 11.19 8.69 24.86
C GLY A 317 10.72 7.43 25.60
N GLN A 318 9.95 7.58 26.69
CA GLN A 318 9.42 6.45 27.46
C GLN A 318 8.35 5.70 26.66
N ILE A 319 7.50 6.43 25.93
CA ILE A 319 6.47 5.84 25.06
C ILE A 319 7.12 5.06 23.90
N ALA A 320 8.20 5.59 23.31
CA ALA A 320 8.93 4.90 22.24
C ALA A 320 9.51 3.56 22.71
N GLU A 321 10.13 3.51 23.89
CA GLU A 321 10.69 2.25 24.42
C GLU A 321 9.62 1.23 24.83
N ILE A 322 8.46 1.68 25.32
CA ILE A 322 7.33 0.78 25.61
C ILE A 322 6.77 0.18 24.32
N ARG A 323 6.71 0.95 23.23
CA ARG A 323 6.34 0.44 21.89
C ARG A 323 7.32 -0.60 21.39
N LEU A 324 8.62 -0.33 21.48
CA LEU A 324 9.66 -1.31 21.15
C LEU A 324 9.54 -2.57 22.01
N GLY A 325 9.13 -2.45 23.27
CA GLY A 325 8.86 -3.59 24.13
C GLY A 325 7.70 -4.48 23.64
N ILE A 326 6.67 -3.88 23.04
CA ILE A 326 5.57 -4.64 22.42
C ILE A 326 6.08 -5.38 21.17
N GLU A 327 6.89 -4.71 20.35
CA GLU A 327 7.51 -5.30 19.15
C GLU A 327 8.47 -6.46 19.50
N ASP A 328 9.16 -6.36 20.63
CA ASP A 328 10.01 -7.43 21.18
C ASP A 328 9.25 -8.57 21.86
N GLY A 329 7.91 -8.54 21.87
CA GLY A 329 7.07 -9.61 22.41
C GLY A 329 7.02 -9.67 23.95
N LEU A 330 7.24 -8.54 24.64
CA LEU A 330 7.05 -8.48 26.09
C LEU A 330 5.57 -8.64 26.47
N THR A 331 5.32 -9.42 27.53
CA THR A 331 3.97 -9.63 28.06
C THR A 331 3.42 -8.37 28.72
N GLU A 332 2.10 -8.24 28.78
CA GLU A 332 1.41 -7.11 29.43
C GLU A 332 1.91 -6.85 30.86
N GLY A 333 2.20 -7.91 31.64
CA GLY A 333 2.77 -7.76 32.99
C GLY A 333 4.17 -7.17 33.03
N GLN A 334 5.01 -7.44 32.02
CA GLN A 334 6.35 -6.87 31.87
C GLN A 334 6.28 -5.42 31.40
N LEU A 335 5.36 -5.11 30.48
CA LEU A 335 5.14 -3.73 30.01
C LEU A 335 4.61 -2.81 31.11
N ILE A 336 3.76 -3.32 32.00
CA ILE A 336 3.29 -2.56 33.18
C ILE A 336 4.44 -2.24 34.15
N LEU A 337 5.44 -3.11 34.26
CA LEU A 337 6.63 -2.87 35.08
C LEU A 337 7.53 -1.81 34.45
N LEU A 338 7.64 -1.79 33.12
CA LEU A 338 8.40 -0.79 32.35
C LEU A 338 7.71 0.58 32.33
N ALA A 339 6.39 0.62 32.44
CA ALA A 339 5.57 1.84 32.46
C ALA A 339 5.54 2.56 33.84
N ASP A 340 6.53 2.34 34.70
CA ASP A 340 6.65 3.06 35.97
C ASP A 340 7.22 4.47 35.76
N ARG A 341 6.53 5.49 36.31
CA ARG A 341 6.88 6.91 36.16
C ARG A 341 8.26 7.25 36.74
N ALA A 342 8.76 6.44 37.67
CA ALA A 342 10.05 6.65 38.32
C ALA A 342 11.27 6.30 37.44
N MET A 343 11.08 5.69 36.27
CA MET A 343 12.16 5.26 35.38
C MET A 343 12.26 6.15 34.15
N ASP A 344 13.46 6.62 33.84
CA ASP A 344 13.79 7.34 32.61
C ASP A 344 13.89 6.40 31.40
N ALA A 345 13.81 6.97 30.19
CA ALA A 345 13.77 6.20 28.94
C ALA A 345 14.97 5.27 28.76
N GLU A 346 16.16 5.67 29.24
CA GLU A 346 17.38 4.87 29.15
C GLU A 346 17.32 3.62 30.04
N LYS A 347 16.81 3.77 31.27
CA LYS A 347 16.62 2.64 32.18
C LYS A 347 15.50 1.70 31.74
N ILE A 348 14.46 2.22 31.10
CA ILE A 348 13.42 1.42 30.45
C ILE A 348 14.03 0.60 29.30
N ARG A 349 14.91 1.20 28.48
CA ARG A 349 15.63 0.50 27.40
C ARG A 349 16.49 -0.66 27.93
N GLU A 350 17.25 -0.42 29.00
CA GLU A 350 18.10 -1.45 29.60
C GLU A 350 17.28 -2.62 30.16
N MET A 351 16.20 -2.34 30.88
CA MET A 351 15.31 -3.38 31.39
C MET A 351 14.58 -4.11 30.26
N ARG A 352 14.13 -3.41 29.20
CA ARG A 352 13.54 -4.02 28.01
C ARG A 352 14.50 -5.02 27.37
N MET A 353 15.74 -4.61 27.11
CA MET A 353 16.74 -5.50 26.48
C MET A 353 17.05 -6.72 27.34
N THR A 354 17.14 -6.53 28.66
CA THR A 354 17.35 -7.64 29.60
C THR A 354 16.18 -8.63 29.59
N MET A 355 14.95 -8.12 29.61
CA MET A 355 13.74 -8.95 29.54
C MET A 355 13.58 -9.66 28.19
N LYS A 356 13.97 -9.02 27.09
CA LYS A 356 14.02 -9.63 25.76
C LYS A 356 14.95 -10.84 25.74
N ILE A 357 16.19 -10.68 26.21
CA ILE A 357 17.18 -11.77 26.28
C ILE A 357 16.68 -12.92 27.17
N LEU A 358 16.00 -12.61 28.28
CA LEU A 358 15.44 -13.62 29.17
C LEU A 358 14.24 -14.38 28.55
N ASN A 359 13.42 -13.70 27.75
CA ASN A 359 12.31 -14.33 27.03
C ASN A 359 12.82 -15.23 25.89
N GLU A 360 13.82 -14.77 25.12
CA GLU A 360 14.48 -15.57 24.06
C GLU A 360 15.14 -16.83 24.62
N ARG A 361 15.82 -16.73 25.77
CA ARG A 361 16.43 -17.89 26.45
C ARG A 361 15.43 -18.86 27.09
N ARG A 362 14.20 -18.41 27.38
CA ARG A 362 13.11 -19.29 27.87
C ARG A 362 12.40 -20.03 26.74
N GLN A 363 12.49 -19.56 25.51
CA GLN A 363 11.91 -20.20 24.32
C GLN A 363 12.87 -21.22 23.67
N SER A 364 14.14 -21.25 24.11
CA SER A 364 15.17 -22.17 23.61
C SER A 364 15.38 -23.42 24.47
N VAL A 365 14.44 -23.75 25.36
CA VAL A 365 14.37 -25.00 26.16
C VAL A 365 13.00 -25.62 25.93
#